data_AF-W4J691-F1
#
_entry.id   AF-W4J691-F1
#
_cell.length_a   1.000
_cell.length_b   1.000
_cell.length_c   1.000
_cell.angle_alpha   90.00
_cell.angle_beta   90.00
_cell.angle_gamma   90.00
#
_symmetry.space_group_name_H-M   'P 1'
#
loop_
_entity.id
_entity.type
_entity.pdbx_description
1 polymer ?
#
loop_
_entity_poly.entity_id
_entity_poly.type
_entity_poly.pdbx_seq_one_letter_code
_entity_poly.pdbx_strand_id
1 'polypeptide(L)' 'MKRKKDLGADSLDLVELIMALEEKFNVTISDQDALKINTVQDAIDYIEKNNKQ' A
#
# COMPACT_ATOMS: atom_id res chain seq x y z
N MET A 1 5.32 -22.66 13.41
CA MET A 1 5.30 -21.19 13.29
C MET A 1 6.02 -20.78 12.01
N LYS A 2 5.30 -20.55 10.91
CA LYS A 2 5.85 -19.99 9.65
C LYS A 2 5.27 -18.58 9.50
N ARG A 3 6.09 -17.53 9.67
CA ARG A 3 5.67 -16.11 9.57
C ARG A 3 6.10 -15.42 8.27
N LYS A 4 6.43 -16.14 7.18
CA LYS A 4 7.10 -15.52 6.02
C LYS A 4 6.71 -16.04 4.63
N LYS A 5 5.63 -16.80 4.49
CA LYS A 5 5.06 -17.10 3.18
C LYS A 5 3.58 -16.79 3.26
N ASP A 6 3.15 -15.89 2.39
CA ASP A 6 1.77 -15.72 2.02
C ASP A 6 0.92 -15.02 3.12
N LEU A 7 1.10 -13.70 3.26
CA LEU A 7 -0.13 -12.90 3.24
C LEU A 7 -0.72 -13.27 1.87
N GLY A 8 -1.75 -14.10 1.85
CA GLY A 8 -2.52 -14.41 0.65
C GLY A 8 -3.30 -13.18 0.20
N ALA A 9 -2.63 -12.03 0.12
CA ALA A 9 -3.07 -10.89 -0.63
C ALA A 9 -2.89 -11.29 -2.10
N ASP A 10 -3.82 -12.10 -2.61
CA ASP A 10 -4.15 -12.02 -4.02
C ASP A 10 -4.26 -10.52 -4.33
N SER A 11 -3.72 -10.08 -5.46
CA SER A 11 -3.52 -8.66 -5.82
C SER A 11 -4.68 -7.70 -5.48
N LEU A 12 -5.91 -8.20 -5.29
CA LEU A 12 -7.08 -7.51 -4.78
C LEU A 12 -6.94 -6.92 -3.36
N ASP A 13 -6.40 -7.65 -2.38
CA ASP A 13 -6.33 -7.16 -0.98
C ASP A 13 -5.41 -5.93 -0.87
N LEU A 14 -4.34 -5.92 -1.68
CA LEU A 14 -3.42 -4.79 -1.77
C LEU A 14 -4.07 -3.60 -2.48
N VAL A 15 -4.86 -3.84 -3.53
CA VAL A 15 -5.61 -2.79 -4.24
C VAL A 15 -6.64 -2.14 -3.31
N GLU A 16 -7.40 -2.91 -2.54
CA GLU A 16 -8.33 -2.37 -1.55
C GLU A 16 -7.62 -1.54 -0.47
N LEU A 17 -6.47 -2.02 0.01
CA LEU A 17 -5.65 -1.26 0.96
C LEU A 17 -5.19 0.07 0.37
N ILE A 18 -4.68 0.08 -0.86
CA ILE A 18 -4.22 1.29 -1.55
C ILE A 18 -5.38 2.28 -1.71
N MET A 19 -6.55 1.84 -2.19
CA MET A 19 -7.73 2.70 -2.34
C MET A 19 -8.21 3.29 -1.01
N ALA A 20 -8.24 2.50 0.06
CA ALA A 20 -8.61 2.99 1.38
C ALA A 20 -7.61 4.03 1.93
N LEU A 21 -6.33 3.87 1.60
CA LEU A 21 -5.29 4.83 1.97
C LEU A 21 -5.39 6.13 1.16
N GLU A 22 -5.68 6.03 -0.14
CA GLU A 22 -5.94 7.18 -1.01
C GLU A 22 -7.10 8.03 -0.48
N GLU A 23 -8.23 7.42 -0.13
CA GLU A 23 -9.39 8.11 0.43
C GLU A 23 -9.08 8.71 1.81
N LYS A 24 -8.47 7.93 2.71
CA LYS A 24 -8.23 8.36 4.10
C LYS A 24 -7.25 9.53 4.21
N PHE A 25 -6.21 9.53 3.37
CA PHE A 25 -5.20 10.58 3.36
C PHE A 25 -5.42 11.61 2.24
N ASN A 26 -6.49 11.45 1.46
CA ASN A 26 -6.81 12.30 0.31
C ASN A 26 -5.61 12.45 -0.66
N VAL A 27 -4.91 11.33 -0.87
CA VAL A 27 -3.74 11.21 -1.77
C VAL A 27 -4.13 10.43 -3.03
N THR A 28 -3.33 10.55 -4.08
CA THR A 28 -3.50 9.76 -5.30
C THR A 28 -2.19 9.02 -5.57
N ILE A 29 -2.28 7.70 -5.66
CA ILE A 29 -1.17 6.79 -5.89
C ILE A 29 -1.28 6.35 -7.35
N SER A 30 -0.23 6.62 -8.13
CA SER A 30 -0.21 6.18 -9.54
C SER A 30 -0.10 4.66 -9.62
N ASP A 31 -0.66 4.04 -10.66
CA ASP A 31 -0.52 2.59 -10.91
C ASP A 31 0.95 2.14 -10.87
N GLN A 32 1.86 2.97 -11.39
CA GLN A 32 3.30 2.68 -11.38
C GLN A 32 3.91 2.69 -9.98
N ASP A 33 3.39 3.49 -9.06
CA ASP A 33 3.83 3.52 -7.67
C ASP A 33 3.15 2.44 -6.84
N ALA A 34 1.87 2.16 -7.11
CA ALA A 34 1.13 1.05 -6.53
C ALA A 34 1.84 -0.29 -6.82
N LEU A 35 2.37 -0.48 -8.04
CA LEU A 35 3.17 -1.66 -8.41
C LEU A 35 4.49 -1.79 -7.63
N LYS A 36 5.00 -0.72 -7.01
CA LYS A 36 6.21 -0.76 -6.18
C LYS A 36 5.89 -1.07 -4.73
N ILE A 37 4.63 -0.92 -4.31
CA ILE A 37 4.16 -1.27 -2.96
C ILE A 37 3.97 -2.78 -2.93
N ASN A 38 4.85 -3.50 -2.25
CA ASN A 38 4.76 -4.97 -2.14
C ASN A 38 4.42 -5.41 -0.72
N THR A 39 4.54 -4.50 0.23
CA THR A 39 4.28 -4.74 1.65
C THR A 39 3.50 -3.58 2.26
N VAL A 40 2.86 -3.86 3.40
CA VAL A 40 2.18 -2.82 4.19
C VAL A 40 3.16 -1.71 4.60
N GLN A 41 4.43 -2.04 4.84
CA GLN A 41 5.45 -1.05 5.17
C GLN A 41 5.70 -0.10 3.98
N ASP A 42 5.78 -0.61 2.75
CA ASP A 42 5.98 0.22 1.56
C ASP A 42 4.83 1.22 1.38
N ALA A 43 3.60 0.82 1.70
CA ALA A 43 2.42 1.68 1.64
C ALA A 43 2.47 2.81 2.69
N ILE A 44 2.88 2.47 3.92
CA ILE A 44 3.07 3.45 5.01
C ILE A 44 4.16 4.44 4.62
N ASP A 45 5.31 3.95 4.15
CA ASP A 45 6.46 4.77 3.76
C ASP A 45 6.08 5.73 2.60
N TYR A 46 5.28 5.27 1.64
CA TYR A 46 4.77 6.10 0.54
C TYR A 46 3.92 7.27 1.05
N ILE A 47 3.04 6.99 2.01
CA ILE A 47 2.15 8.01 2.59
C ILE A 47 2.94 8.98 3.45
N GLU A 48 3.81 8.51 4.32
CA GLU A 48 4.65 9.38 5.16
C GLU A 48 5.51 10.33 4.32
N LYS A 49 6.00 9.87 3.17
CA LYS A 49 6.74 10.71 2.23
C LYS A 49 5.89 11.80 1.60
N ASN A 50 4.61 11.52 1.32
CA ASN A 50 3.68 12.48 0.73
C ASN A 50 2.96 13.37 1.76
N ASN A 51 2.87 12.96 3.03
CA ASN A 51 2.24 13.71 4.13
C ASN A 51 3.17 14.71 4.82
N LYS A 52 4.44 14.79 4.44
CA LYS A 52 5.34 15.87 4.87
C LYS A 52 5.05 17.13 4.04
N GLN A 53 3.90 17.76 4.30
CA GLN A 53 3.67 19.18 4.04
C GLN A 53 3.71 19.94 5.35
#